data_AF-A0A5C8I8L1-F1
#
_entry.id   AF-A0A5C8I8L1-F1
#
_cell.length_a   1.000
_cell.length_b   1.000
_cell.length_c   1.000
_cell.angle_alpha   90.00
_cell.angle_beta   90.00
_cell.angle_gamma   90.00
#
_symmetry.space_group_name_H-M   'P 1'
#
loop_
_entity.id
_entity.type
_entity.pdbx_description
1 polymer ?
#
loop_
_entity_poly.entity_id
_entity_poly.type
_entity_poly.pdbx_seq_one_letter_code
_entity_poly.pdbx_strand_id
1 'polypeptide(L)'
;MKHRILLPIALAALLLTGCSGSPSTPAGEGSGGSSSASATPAEPTTPAAEPTPPAADLDLTGEWKQTNSDSATSYQTATIAGDVITVNWVNEAESTTALYWIGTYEAPTGATDTFTWTSVGDVEKMDPALLASGDESKVFTYEDGTLKYELTAMSVTMTVEMAKQ
;
A
#
# COMPACT_ATOMS: atom_id res chain seq x y z
N MET A 1 44.53 -6.91 -6.94
CA MET A 1 45.25 -5.68 -6.56
C MET A 1 44.57 -4.51 -7.24
N LYS A 2 44.26 -3.43 -6.48
CA LYS A 2 44.03 -2.04 -6.94
C LYS A 2 42.70 -1.79 -7.69
N HIS A 3 41.83 -0.82 -7.36
CA HIS A 3 41.91 0.35 -6.48
C HIS A 3 40.57 0.63 -5.80
N ARG A 4 40.63 0.92 -4.50
CA ARG A 4 39.58 1.57 -3.69
C ARG A 4 39.46 3.03 -4.13
N ILE A 5 38.26 3.49 -4.44
CA ILE A 5 37.94 4.92 -4.51
C ILE A 5 36.97 5.21 -3.38
N LEU A 6 37.51 5.84 -2.33
CA LEU A 6 36.76 6.59 -1.34
C LEU A 6 36.58 8.02 -1.87
N LEU A 7 35.36 8.54 -1.85
CA LEU A 7 35.15 9.99 -1.74
C LEU A 7 33.92 10.27 -0.84
N PRO A 8 33.97 11.27 0.06
CA PRO A 8 33.00 11.46 1.13
C PRO A 8 32.08 12.68 0.89
N ILE A 9 31.22 13.00 1.89
CA ILE A 9 30.52 14.30 2.12
C ILE A 9 29.18 14.42 1.36
N ALA A 10 28.02 14.80 1.93
CA ALA A 10 27.73 15.63 3.10
C ALA A 10 26.43 15.22 3.82
N LEU A 11 26.46 15.43 5.13
CA LEU A 11 25.34 15.48 6.07
C LEU A 11 24.55 16.79 5.89
N ALA A 12 23.23 16.72 5.79
CA ALA A 12 22.34 17.85 6.05
C ALA A 12 21.05 17.37 6.71
N ALA A 13 21.00 17.52 8.04
CA ALA A 13 19.79 17.38 8.83
C ALA A 13 19.01 18.71 8.78
N LEU A 14 17.73 18.67 8.43
CA LEU A 14 16.79 19.78 8.65
C LEU A 14 15.77 19.33 9.70
N LEU A 15 15.86 19.94 10.89
CA LEU A 15 14.82 19.91 11.91
C LEU A 15 13.91 21.11 11.67
N LEU A 16 12.61 20.89 11.52
CA LEU A 16 11.60 21.95 11.56
C LEU A 16 10.67 21.71 12.74
N THR A 17 10.91 22.52 13.76
CA THR A 17 10.09 22.75 14.94
C THR A 17 8.86 23.58 14.56
N GLY A 18 7.66 23.16 14.95
CA GLY A 18 6.44 23.93 14.78
C GLY A 18 5.56 23.84 16.02
N CYS A 19 5.41 24.96 16.74
CA CYS A 19 4.71 25.09 18.01
C CYS A 19 3.19 25.34 17.84
N SER A 20 2.41 24.59 18.62
CA SER A 20 1.38 24.99 19.61
C SER A 20 0.57 26.30 19.43
N GLY A 21 -0.75 26.17 19.51
CA GLY A 21 -1.68 27.28 19.80
C GLY A 21 -3.14 26.80 19.95
N SER A 22 -3.62 26.68 21.19
CA SER A 22 -5.04 26.47 21.56
C SER A 22 -5.66 27.81 22.07
N PRO A 23 -6.89 27.82 22.64
CA PRO A 23 -8.15 28.18 21.98
C PRO A 23 -8.74 29.50 22.51
N SER A 24 -9.76 30.04 21.83
CA SER A 24 -10.52 31.20 22.31
C SER A 24 -12.02 30.96 22.24
N THR A 25 -12.63 30.69 23.40
CA THR A 25 -14.04 30.95 23.69
C THR A 25 -14.15 32.35 24.30
N PRO A 26 -15.24 33.08 24.04
CA PRO A 26 -16.00 33.57 25.19
C PRO A 26 -17.52 33.41 25.04
N ALA A 27 -18.14 33.15 26.18
CA ALA A 27 -19.56 33.24 26.43
C ALA A 27 -20.03 34.70 26.48
N GLY A 28 -21.31 34.92 26.16
CA GLY A 28 -22.00 36.19 26.36
C GLY A 28 -23.48 35.96 26.62
N GLU A 29 -23.88 36.09 27.89
CA GLU A 29 -25.27 36.22 28.36
C GLU A 29 -25.88 37.58 27.97
N GLY A 30 -27.18 37.62 27.72
CA GLY A 30 -27.96 38.84 27.55
C GLY A 30 -29.47 38.57 27.52
N SER A 31 -30.14 38.96 28.59
CA SER A 31 -31.56 38.76 28.91
C SER A 31 -32.47 39.87 28.34
N GLY A 32 -33.71 39.52 27.98
CA GLY A 32 -34.89 40.40 28.15
C GLY A 32 -35.85 40.55 26.97
N GLY A 33 -37.15 40.27 27.20
CA GLY A 33 -38.23 41.14 26.67
C GLY A 33 -39.30 40.55 25.73
N SER A 34 -40.25 39.80 26.30
CA SER A 34 -41.70 39.65 26.01
C SER A 34 -42.36 40.04 24.66
N SER A 35 -43.21 39.10 24.20
CA SER A 35 -44.61 39.23 23.71
C SER A 35 -44.97 39.14 22.21
N SER A 36 -45.80 38.11 21.96
CA SER A 36 -46.96 38.01 21.06
C SER A 36 -46.82 37.66 19.56
N ALA A 37 -47.25 36.42 19.28
CA ALA A 37 -48.14 35.95 18.21
C ALA A 37 -47.75 36.14 16.73
N SER A 38 -47.39 35.03 16.06
CA SER A 38 -48.17 34.47 14.92
C SER A 38 -47.44 33.32 14.23
N ALA A 39 -48.24 32.32 13.85
CA ALA A 39 -48.10 31.38 12.74
C ALA A 39 -46.77 30.62 12.58
N THR A 40 -46.80 29.35 12.98
CA THR A 40 -45.86 28.29 12.59
C THR A 40 -45.84 28.09 11.06
N PRO A 41 -44.67 28.17 10.41
CA PRO A 41 -44.37 27.39 9.22
C PRO A 41 -43.56 26.16 9.65
N ALA A 42 -43.98 24.97 9.23
CA ALA A 42 -43.20 23.75 9.41
C ALA A 42 -41.88 23.88 8.63
N GLU A 43 -40.75 23.90 9.33
CA GLU A 43 -39.43 23.73 8.72
C GLU A 43 -39.31 22.32 8.13
N PRO A 44 -38.69 22.17 6.94
CA PRO A 44 -38.32 20.86 6.44
C PRO A 44 -37.20 20.31 7.33
N THR A 45 -37.49 19.23 8.04
CA THR A 45 -36.48 18.41 8.71
C THR A 45 -35.47 17.93 7.67
N THR A 46 -34.30 18.59 7.62
CA THR A 46 -33.12 18.09 6.93
C THR A 46 -32.69 16.80 7.65
N PRO A 47 -32.60 15.64 6.96
CA PRO A 47 -32.05 14.45 7.57
C PRO A 47 -30.61 14.74 8.00
N ALA A 48 -30.31 14.55 9.29
CA ALA A 48 -28.95 14.58 9.77
C ALA A 48 -28.15 13.51 9.01
N ALA A 49 -27.09 13.93 8.30
CA ALA A 49 -26.17 13.01 7.65
C ALA A 49 -25.56 12.10 8.72
N GLU A 50 -25.73 10.79 8.56
CA GLU A 50 -25.04 9.81 9.40
C GLU A 50 -23.52 10.01 9.26
N PRO A 51 -22.76 9.97 10.36
CA PRO A 51 -21.31 10.08 10.29
C PRO A 51 -20.76 8.91 9.46
N THR A 52 -20.19 9.22 8.30
CA THR A 52 -19.45 8.25 7.49
C THR A 52 -18.31 7.67 8.34
N PRO A 53 -18.17 6.34 8.45
CA PRO A 53 -17.04 5.73 9.13
C PRO A 53 -15.72 6.28 8.58
N PRO A 54 -14.70 6.51 9.41
CA PRO A 54 -13.37 6.86 8.94
C PRO A 54 -12.89 5.82 7.93
N ALA A 55 -12.31 6.26 6.82
CA ALA A 55 -11.71 5.35 5.84
C ALA A 55 -10.63 4.51 6.55
N ALA A 56 -10.73 3.18 6.43
CA ALA A 56 -9.72 2.28 6.97
C ALA A 56 -8.41 2.43 6.18
N ASP A 57 -7.27 2.28 6.85
CA ASP A 57 -5.98 2.22 6.19
C ASP A 57 -5.95 1.07 5.18
N LEU A 58 -5.26 1.28 4.05
CA LEU A 58 -5.11 0.24 3.05
C LEU A 58 -4.28 -0.94 3.61
N ASP A 59 -4.87 -2.13 3.68
CA ASP A 59 -4.18 -3.33 4.15
C ASP A 59 -3.91 -4.32 2.99
N LEU A 60 -2.63 -4.40 2.59
CA LEU A 60 -2.18 -5.33 1.54
C LEU A 60 -1.69 -6.68 2.09
N THR A 61 -1.67 -6.88 3.42
CA THR A 61 -1.23 -8.16 4.02
C THR A 61 -2.13 -9.30 3.61
N GLY A 62 -1.57 -10.50 3.44
CA GLY A 62 -2.30 -11.70 3.06
C GLY A 62 -1.78 -12.35 1.78
N GLU A 63 -2.61 -13.24 1.22
CA GLU A 63 -2.29 -14.03 0.04
C GLU A 63 -2.89 -13.40 -1.22
N TRP A 64 -2.15 -13.52 -2.31
CA TRP A 64 -2.49 -12.96 -3.62
C TRP A 64 -2.26 -14.03 -4.68
N LYS A 65 -3.13 -14.10 -5.69
CA LYS A 65 -3.01 -15.03 -6.82
C LYS A 65 -3.06 -14.27 -8.13
N GLN A 66 -2.17 -14.63 -9.04
CA GLN A 66 -2.15 -14.09 -10.39
C GLN A 66 -3.47 -14.40 -11.11
N THR A 67 -4.05 -13.38 -11.75
CA THR A 67 -5.34 -13.46 -12.46
C THR A 67 -5.19 -13.50 -13.97
N ASN A 68 -4.05 -13.04 -14.49
CA ASN A 68 -3.75 -12.96 -15.92
C ASN A 68 -2.76 -14.04 -16.40
N SER A 69 -2.78 -15.23 -15.79
CA SER A 69 -1.99 -16.36 -16.28
C SER A 69 -2.62 -16.99 -17.52
N ASP A 70 -1.80 -17.44 -18.46
CA ASP A 70 -2.22 -18.24 -19.61
C ASP A 70 -2.55 -19.70 -19.23
N SER A 71 -2.38 -20.08 -17.96
CA SER A 71 -2.67 -21.43 -17.44
C SER A 71 -3.52 -21.39 -16.18
N ALA A 72 -4.47 -22.32 -16.10
CA ALA A 72 -5.31 -22.51 -14.91
C ALA A 72 -4.55 -23.15 -13.73
N THR A 73 -3.49 -23.92 -14.02
CA THR A 73 -2.75 -24.72 -13.01
C THR A 73 -1.32 -24.25 -12.83
N SER A 74 -0.83 -23.31 -13.64
CA SER A 74 0.51 -22.73 -13.53
C SER A 74 0.40 -21.22 -13.47
N TYR A 75 0.80 -20.61 -12.36
CA TYR A 75 0.60 -19.19 -12.09
C TYR A 75 1.52 -18.72 -10.97
N GLN A 76 1.52 -17.43 -10.65
CA GLN A 76 2.21 -16.90 -9.47
C GLN A 76 1.28 -16.65 -8.28
N THR A 77 1.79 -16.91 -7.07
CA THR A 77 1.19 -16.43 -5.82
C THR A 77 2.13 -15.46 -5.13
N ALA A 78 1.58 -14.52 -4.37
CA ALA A 78 2.34 -13.68 -3.48
C ALA A 78 1.77 -13.73 -2.06
N THR A 79 2.65 -13.61 -1.07
CA THR A 79 2.28 -13.46 0.33
C THR A 79 2.96 -12.21 0.86
N ILE A 80 2.16 -11.28 1.37
CA ILE A 80 2.63 -10.09 2.07
C ILE A 80 2.43 -10.32 3.57
N ALA A 81 3.53 -10.37 4.32
CA ALA A 81 3.50 -10.58 5.76
C ALA A 81 4.60 -9.76 6.44
N GLY A 82 4.22 -8.91 7.39
CA GLY A 82 5.16 -7.99 8.04
C GLY A 82 5.73 -7.00 7.03
N ASP A 83 7.05 -6.98 6.91
CA ASP A 83 7.85 -6.14 6.01
C ASP A 83 8.39 -6.92 4.80
N VAL A 84 7.80 -8.08 4.49
CA VAL A 84 8.25 -8.96 3.40
C VAL A 84 7.11 -9.27 2.44
N ILE A 85 7.43 -9.21 1.15
CA ILE A 85 6.66 -9.84 0.08
C ILE A 85 7.44 -11.04 -0.46
N THR A 86 6.79 -12.20 -0.49
CA THR A 86 7.32 -13.41 -1.15
C THR A 86 6.44 -13.74 -2.33
N VAL A 87 7.02 -14.03 -3.48
CA VAL A 87 6.31 -14.42 -4.70
C VAL A 87 6.85 -15.76 -5.18
N ASN A 88 5.96 -16.70 -5.47
CA ASN A 88 6.31 -18.04 -5.93
C ASN A 88 5.63 -18.38 -7.25
N TRP A 89 6.32 -19.14 -8.09
CA TRP A 89 5.69 -19.97 -9.11
C TRP A 89 4.97 -21.14 -8.45
N VAL A 90 3.73 -21.41 -8.86
CA VAL A 90 2.94 -22.57 -8.45
C VAL A 90 2.59 -23.37 -9.69
N ASN A 91 2.81 -24.69 -9.64
CA ASN A 91 2.28 -25.64 -10.61
C ASN A 91 1.45 -26.69 -9.86
N GLU A 92 0.13 -26.53 -9.90
CA GLU A 92 -0.82 -27.44 -9.23
C GLU A 92 -0.82 -28.84 -9.86
N ALA A 93 -0.63 -28.93 -11.17
CA ALA A 93 -0.64 -30.21 -11.89
C ALA A 93 0.53 -31.11 -11.47
N GLU A 94 1.67 -30.51 -11.13
CA GLU A 94 2.86 -31.21 -10.66
C GLU A 94 3.04 -31.12 -9.14
N SER A 95 2.15 -30.40 -8.43
CA SER A 95 2.26 -30.13 -6.99
C SER A 95 3.61 -29.52 -6.60
N THR A 96 4.12 -28.59 -7.42
CA THR A 96 5.41 -27.92 -7.18
C THR A 96 5.24 -26.43 -6.92
N THR A 97 6.20 -25.89 -6.20
CA THR A 97 6.33 -24.46 -5.94
C THR A 97 7.80 -24.07 -6.03
N ALA A 98 8.09 -22.92 -6.64
CA ALA A 98 9.45 -22.41 -6.76
C ALA A 98 9.49 -20.91 -6.45
N LEU A 99 10.49 -20.48 -5.68
CA LEU A 99 10.68 -19.08 -5.35
C LEU A 99 10.93 -18.26 -6.62
N TYR A 100 10.17 -17.18 -6.79
CA TYR A 100 10.40 -16.17 -7.83
C TYR A 100 11.01 -14.89 -7.24
N TRP A 101 10.45 -14.39 -6.13
CA TRP A 101 10.89 -13.16 -5.48
C TRP A 101 10.76 -13.27 -3.97
N ILE A 102 11.72 -12.72 -3.24
CA ILE A 102 11.56 -12.40 -1.82
C ILE A 102 12.24 -11.06 -1.58
N GLY A 103 11.49 -10.11 -1.04
CA GLY A 103 12.01 -8.75 -0.84
C GLY A 103 11.18 -7.93 0.12
N THR A 104 11.60 -6.67 0.30
CA THR A 104 10.96 -5.76 1.25
C THR A 104 9.55 -5.37 0.83
N TYR A 105 8.71 -5.12 1.82
CA TYR A 105 7.38 -4.53 1.70
C TYR A 105 7.29 -3.36 2.68
N GLU A 106 6.79 -2.24 2.20
CA GLU A 106 6.51 -1.06 3.00
C GLU A 106 4.99 -0.90 3.05
N ALA A 107 4.41 -0.87 4.25
CA ALA A 107 2.97 -0.69 4.38
C ALA A 107 2.57 0.74 3.96
N PRO A 108 1.45 0.91 3.24
CA PRO A 108 0.91 2.23 2.94
C PRO A 108 0.52 2.95 4.24
N THR A 109 0.72 4.26 4.29
CA THR A 109 0.27 5.11 5.40
C THR A 109 -0.99 5.85 5.00
N GLY A 110 -2.13 5.49 5.62
CA GLY A 110 -3.42 6.14 5.38
C GLY A 110 -4.32 5.40 4.37
N ALA A 111 -5.54 5.92 4.23
CA ALA A 111 -6.49 5.45 3.24
C ALA A 111 -6.12 5.94 1.82
N THR A 112 -5.92 5.00 0.90
CA THR A 112 -5.63 5.27 -0.52
C THR A 112 -6.09 4.10 -1.38
N ASP A 113 -6.51 4.37 -2.61
CA ASP A 113 -6.88 3.34 -3.61
C ASP A 113 -5.68 2.95 -4.49
N THR A 114 -4.58 3.68 -4.40
CA THR A 114 -3.33 3.43 -5.13
C THR A 114 -2.14 3.50 -4.20
N PHE A 115 -1.22 2.55 -4.35
CA PHE A 115 0.04 2.52 -3.61
C PHE A 115 1.15 1.93 -4.47
N THR A 116 2.36 2.45 -4.38
CA THR A 116 3.52 1.93 -5.10
C THR A 116 4.72 1.91 -4.19
N TRP A 117 5.47 0.81 -4.20
CA TRP A 117 6.72 0.69 -3.46
C TRP A 117 7.77 -0.02 -4.31
N THR A 118 9.04 0.26 -3.99
CA THR A 118 10.18 -0.49 -4.54
C THR A 118 10.60 -1.53 -3.52
N SER A 119 10.37 -2.80 -3.84
CA SER A 119 10.83 -3.94 -3.07
C SER A 119 12.31 -4.18 -3.33
N VAL A 120 13.12 -4.22 -2.29
CA VAL A 120 14.54 -4.60 -2.35
C VAL A 120 14.64 -6.10 -2.17
N GLY A 121 15.28 -6.80 -3.10
CA GLY A 121 15.39 -8.25 -3.09
C GLY A 121 16.38 -8.77 -2.05
N ASP A 122 16.03 -9.87 -1.40
CA ASP A 122 16.97 -10.67 -0.60
C ASP A 122 17.75 -11.60 -1.54
N VAL A 123 18.78 -11.04 -2.18
CA VAL A 123 19.57 -11.71 -3.21
C VAL A 123 20.20 -13.01 -2.69
N GLU A 124 20.63 -13.05 -1.42
CA GLU A 124 21.21 -14.27 -0.84
C GLU A 124 20.22 -15.44 -0.80
N LYS A 125 18.94 -15.16 -0.53
CA LYS A 125 17.88 -16.18 -0.56
C LYS A 125 17.43 -16.53 -1.98
N MET A 126 17.53 -15.60 -2.92
CA MET A 126 17.14 -15.82 -4.31
C MET A 126 18.23 -16.53 -5.14
N ASP A 127 19.52 -16.33 -4.84
CA ASP A 127 20.66 -16.90 -5.57
C ASP A 127 20.58 -18.43 -5.79
N PRO A 128 20.22 -19.27 -4.80
CA PRO A 128 20.09 -20.71 -5.02
C PRO A 128 18.80 -21.12 -5.76
N ALA A 129 17.83 -20.22 -5.94
CA ALA A 129 16.55 -20.53 -6.55
C ALA A 129 16.59 -20.31 -8.07
N LEU A 130 16.66 -21.41 -8.84
CA LEU A 130 16.84 -21.39 -10.29
C LEU A 130 15.82 -20.54 -11.07
N LEU A 131 14.60 -20.40 -10.54
CA LEU A 131 13.51 -19.65 -11.17
C LEU A 131 13.26 -18.28 -10.52
N ALA A 132 14.12 -17.88 -9.59
CA ALA A 132 14.05 -16.55 -9.00
C ALA A 132 14.49 -15.49 -9.99
N SER A 133 13.95 -14.29 -9.81
CA SER A 133 14.41 -13.11 -10.54
C SER A 133 15.86 -12.79 -10.18
N GLY A 134 16.64 -12.41 -11.19
CA GLY A 134 17.99 -11.88 -11.00
C GLY A 134 18.05 -10.37 -10.72
N ASP A 135 16.90 -9.71 -10.55
CA ASP A 135 16.85 -8.27 -10.31
C ASP A 135 17.20 -7.95 -8.84
N GLU A 136 17.85 -6.82 -8.60
CA GLU A 136 18.11 -6.34 -7.23
C GLU A 136 16.88 -5.71 -6.57
N SER A 137 15.92 -5.24 -7.38
CA SER A 137 14.70 -4.60 -6.91
C SER A 137 13.54 -4.79 -7.87
N LYS A 138 12.31 -4.74 -7.35
CA LYS A 138 11.08 -4.74 -8.15
C LYS A 138 10.12 -3.66 -7.69
N VAL A 139 9.46 -3.01 -8.63
CA VAL A 139 8.39 -2.06 -8.34
C VAL A 139 7.07 -2.82 -8.31
N PHE A 140 6.36 -2.70 -7.20
CA PHE A 140 4.99 -3.20 -7.04
C PHE A 140 4.03 -2.02 -6.96
N THR A 141 2.91 -2.13 -7.67
CA THR A 141 1.85 -1.13 -7.68
C THR A 141 0.55 -1.82 -7.33
N TYR A 142 -0.11 -1.36 -6.26
CA TYR A 142 -1.49 -1.66 -5.97
C TYR A 142 -2.38 -0.55 -6.53
N GLU A 143 -3.43 -0.92 -7.24
CA GLU A 143 -4.44 -0.02 -7.79
C GLU A 143 -5.76 -0.78 -7.92
N ASP A 144 -6.84 -0.22 -7.38
CA ASP A 144 -8.22 -0.73 -7.54
C ASP A 144 -8.35 -2.24 -7.26
N GLY A 145 -7.78 -2.72 -6.15
CA GLY A 145 -7.86 -4.13 -5.76
C GLY A 145 -6.87 -5.06 -6.46
N THR A 146 -6.03 -4.54 -7.37
CA THR A 146 -5.09 -5.32 -8.16
C THR A 146 -3.66 -4.98 -7.77
N LEU A 147 -2.88 -6.00 -7.40
CA LEU A 147 -1.43 -5.88 -7.22
C LEU A 147 -0.72 -6.20 -8.54
N LYS A 148 0.15 -5.32 -9.00
CA LYS A 148 0.84 -5.37 -10.29
C LYS A 148 2.35 -5.28 -10.12
N TYR A 149 3.12 -6.00 -10.94
CA TYR A 149 4.56 -5.81 -11.08
C TYR A 149 5.06 -6.38 -12.42
N GLU A 150 6.26 -6.00 -12.86
CA GLU A 150 6.87 -6.54 -14.07
C GLU A 150 7.68 -7.81 -13.79
N LEU A 151 7.44 -8.81 -14.63
CA LEU A 151 8.22 -10.04 -14.68
C LEU A 151 8.94 -10.13 -16.02
N THR A 152 10.25 -10.34 -15.96
CA THR A 152 11.06 -10.67 -17.14
C THR A 152 11.67 -12.05 -16.98
N ALA A 153 11.39 -12.94 -17.93
CA ALA A 153 12.01 -14.26 -18.01
C ALA A 153 12.24 -14.62 -19.49
N MET A 154 13.40 -15.20 -19.80
CA MET A 154 13.75 -15.63 -21.17
C MET A 154 13.58 -14.52 -22.24
N SER A 155 13.96 -13.27 -21.89
CA SER A 155 13.81 -12.07 -22.74
C SER A 155 12.36 -11.67 -23.07
N VAL A 156 11.38 -12.20 -22.33
CA VAL A 156 9.97 -11.79 -22.41
C VAL A 156 9.62 -11.04 -21.13
N THR A 157 9.02 -9.86 -21.28
CA THR A 157 8.47 -9.08 -20.16
C THR A 157 6.95 -9.12 -20.20
N MET A 158 6.34 -9.33 -19.04
CA MET A 158 4.90 -9.21 -18.84
C MET A 158 4.60 -8.42 -17.56
N THR A 159 3.44 -7.77 -17.54
CA THR A 159 2.85 -7.27 -16.30
C THR A 159 2.08 -8.41 -15.66
N VAL A 160 2.46 -8.79 -14.44
CA VAL A 160 1.68 -9.73 -13.63
C VAL A 160 0.59 -8.95 -12.91
N GLU A 161 -0.64 -9.43 -12.96
CA GLU A 161 -1.78 -8.87 -12.23
C GLU A 161 -2.26 -9.90 -11.20
N MET A 162 -2.47 -9.47 -9.96
CA MET A 162 -2.84 -10.36 -8.86
C MET A 162 -4.03 -9.81 -8.08
N ALA A 163 -4.93 -10.71 -7.67
CA ALA A 163 -6.03 -10.42 -6.76
C ALA A 163 -5.79 -11.05 -5.39
N LYS A 164 -6.19 -10.34 -4.33
CA LYS A 164 -6.17 -10.86 -2.96
C LYS A 164 -7.09 -12.08 -2.84
N GLN A 165 -6.70 -13.08 -2.06
CA GLN A 165 -7.45 -14.33 -1.85
C GLN A 165 -8.35 -14.27 -0.60
#